data_AF-A0A7W4DT25-F1
#
_entry.id   AF-A0A7W4DT25-F1
#
_cell.length_a   1.000
_cell.length_b   1.000
_cell.length_c   1.000
_cell.angle_alpha   90.00
_cell.angle_beta   90.00
_cell.angle_gamma   90.00
#
_symmetry.space_group_name_H-M   'P 1'
#
loop_
_entity.id
_entity.type
_entity.pdbx_description
1 polymer ?
#
loop_
_entity_poly.entity_id
_entity_poly.type
_entity_poly.pdbx_seq_one_letter_code
_entity_poly.pdbx_strand_id
1 'polypeptide(L)'
;MIKKSIVAMLAVAVLSLSTVNAFAAEAGVLGLKPSANQSGQSSTDTTANKEVQSDIQYDTGKYQYPAQQLIAEGRQFNRYNWRLYQRFADGQFNYKAWATDLGYVAVEYSDNNVSTENNVVISNFNLKNWNDPYVNGPFTWDDTGKKIFQTDNNIVFRKKVSDESIMNLIGLVPELSIVVTFDPQGCWEYHEKIYAPMYYMNERWYKHAYFNEKWWEEIRDASFINKESATWWNDNIAHPKDPIQIYYPERPDLKLYVSGFNMDRVAQHSHYIDNIYTDDNPKLIAERAKKLQEFYFSLPEFINTTI
;
A
#
# COMPACT_ATOMS: atom_id res chain seq x y z
N MET A 1 44.86 -25.55 40.90
CA MET A 1 44.92 -26.34 39.65
C MET A 1 43.63 -27.14 39.53
N ILE A 2 43.11 -27.31 38.31
CA ILE A 2 41.81 -27.88 37.92
C ILE A 2 40.61 -26.93 38.14
N LYS A 3 40.20 -26.25 37.06
CA LYS A 3 38.98 -25.44 36.98
C LYS A 3 37.79 -26.33 36.61
N LYS A 4 36.70 -26.09 37.34
CA LYS A 4 35.46 -26.85 37.47
C LYS A 4 34.62 -26.85 36.18
N SER A 5 34.01 -28.00 35.88
CA SER A 5 32.82 -28.15 35.04
C SER A 5 31.66 -27.32 35.59
N ILE A 6 30.99 -26.51 34.75
CA ILE A 6 29.57 -26.16 34.90
C ILE A 6 28.95 -26.05 33.51
N VAL A 7 28.08 -27.01 33.21
CA VAL A 7 27.01 -26.91 32.20
C VAL A 7 26.09 -25.79 32.68
N ALA A 8 26.09 -24.65 32.01
CA ALA A 8 25.14 -23.58 32.28
C ALA A 8 23.87 -23.84 31.47
N MET A 9 22.91 -24.55 32.08
CA MET A 9 21.50 -24.45 31.69
C MET A 9 21.05 -23.00 31.87
N LEU A 10 20.72 -22.31 30.79
CA LEU A 10 20.06 -21.02 30.85
C LEU A 10 18.59 -21.26 31.23
N ALA A 11 18.32 -21.23 32.53
CA ALA A 11 16.96 -21.23 33.07
C ALA A 11 16.28 -19.91 32.73
N VAL A 12 15.30 -19.95 31.83
CA VAL A 12 14.37 -18.84 31.59
C VAL A 12 13.44 -18.77 32.80
N ALA A 13 13.77 -17.88 33.73
CA ALA A 13 12.92 -17.57 34.87
C ALA A 13 11.67 -16.83 34.36
N VAL A 14 10.52 -17.51 34.41
CA VAL A 14 9.20 -16.89 34.33
C VAL A 14 9.01 -16.06 35.59
N LEU A 15 9.40 -14.78 35.52
CA LEU A 15 9.00 -13.79 36.52
C LEU A 15 7.56 -13.39 36.22
N SER A 16 6.65 -14.05 36.94
CA SER A 16 5.28 -13.61 37.12
C SER A 16 5.27 -12.26 37.87
N LEU A 17 5.24 -11.16 37.13
CA LEU A 17 4.73 -9.89 37.65
C LEU A 17 3.22 -9.85 37.39
N SER A 18 2.48 -10.46 38.31
CA SER A 18 1.10 -10.07 38.57
C SER A 18 1.12 -8.70 39.26
N THR A 19 0.16 -7.85 38.87
CA THR A 19 -0.12 -6.46 39.34
C THR A 19 0.58 -5.31 38.61
N VAL A 20 0.07 -4.96 37.43
CA VAL A 20 -0.43 -3.58 37.17
C VAL A 20 -1.64 -3.67 36.25
N ASN A 21 -2.83 -3.56 36.85
CA ASN A 21 -4.01 -3.07 36.14
C ASN A 21 -3.77 -1.60 35.79
N ALA A 22 -3.38 -1.31 34.54
CA ALA A 22 -3.54 0.00 33.88
C ALA A 22 -3.09 -0.10 32.40
N PHE A 23 -3.86 -0.81 31.58
CA PHE A 23 -3.98 -0.48 30.15
C PHE A 23 -5.47 -0.38 29.82
N ALA A 24 -6.10 0.60 30.47
CA ALA A 24 -7.33 1.23 30.02
C ALA A 24 -6.98 2.72 29.81
N ALA A 25 -7.37 3.26 28.66
CA ALA A 25 -6.89 4.50 28.02
C ALA A 25 -5.50 4.32 27.35
N GLU A 26 -5.30 4.45 26.05
CA GLU A 26 -6.01 5.27 25.05
C GLU A 26 -5.77 4.64 23.66
N ALA A 27 -6.41 3.50 23.38
CA ALA A 27 -6.56 2.95 22.03
C ALA A 27 -7.91 3.41 21.47
N GLY A 28 -8.02 4.71 21.24
CA GLY A 28 -9.24 5.35 20.77
C GLY A 28 -8.89 6.57 19.95
N VAL A 29 -8.77 6.37 18.64
CA VAL A 29 -9.28 7.20 17.54
C VAL A 29 -8.64 6.64 16.25
N LEU A 30 -9.47 6.33 15.25
CA LEU A 30 -9.19 5.71 13.94
C LEU A 30 -9.51 4.21 13.77
N GLY A 31 -10.38 3.66 14.63
CA GLY A 31 -11.15 2.46 14.31
C GLY A 31 -12.62 2.82 14.09
N LEU A 32 -13.01 3.16 12.86
CA LEU A 32 -14.42 3.20 12.48
C LEU A 32 -14.99 1.78 12.64
N LYS A 33 -15.75 1.58 13.71
CA LYS A 33 -16.54 0.37 13.90
C LYS A 33 -17.81 0.50 13.03
N PRO A 34 -18.15 -0.49 12.19
CA PRO A 34 -19.44 -0.47 11.52
C PRO A 34 -20.52 -0.79 12.58
N SER A 35 -21.40 0.18 12.87
CA SER A 35 -22.57 -0.05 13.72
C SER A 35 -23.79 -0.26 12.85
N ALA A 36 -24.43 -1.41 13.03
CA ALA A 36 -25.70 -1.78 12.43
C ALA A 36 -26.88 -0.95 12.99
N ASN A 37 -27.79 -0.59 12.08
CA ASN A 37 -29.24 -0.32 12.22
C ASN A 37 -29.75 0.67 13.30
N GLN A 38 -30.29 1.83 12.87
CA GLN A 38 -31.75 2.11 12.78
C GLN A 38 -32.04 3.60 12.51
N SER A 39 -32.88 3.84 11.51
CA SER A 39 -33.84 4.95 11.30
C SER A 39 -33.73 6.24 12.15
N GLY A 40 -33.63 7.41 11.49
CA GLY A 40 -33.97 8.69 12.13
C GLY A 40 -33.37 9.95 11.49
N GLN A 41 -34.03 10.43 10.45
CA GLN A 41 -34.15 11.80 9.95
C GLN A 41 -33.35 12.98 10.59
N SER A 42 -32.78 13.79 9.68
CA SER A 42 -32.49 15.24 9.75
C SER A 42 -31.02 15.66 9.91
N SER A 43 -30.41 15.95 8.75
CA SER A 43 -29.07 16.49 8.56
C SER A 43 -28.95 17.96 8.96
N THR A 44 -27.94 18.26 9.78
CA THR A 44 -27.09 19.45 9.66
C THR A 44 -25.77 19.13 10.34
N ASP A 45 -24.76 18.70 9.57
CA ASP A 45 -23.37 18.70 10.03
C ASP A 45 -22.44 19.11 8.87
N THR A 46 -21.84 20.27 9.07
CA THR A 46 -20.72 20.84 8.32
C THR A 46 -19.47 19.96 8.51
N THR A 47 -18.68 19.83 7.43
CA THR A 47 -17.36 19.14 7.33
C THR A 47 -17.34 17.60 7.29
N ALA A 48 -18.21 16.98 6.48
CA ALA A 48 -17.97 15.63 5.98
C ALA A 48 -17.55 15.66 4.50
N ASN A 49 -16.32 15.22 4.19
CA ASN A 49 -15.97 14.73 2.86
C ASN A 49 -16.90 13.56 2.54
N LYS A 50 -18.06 13.83 1.93
CA LYS A 50 -18.90 12.75 1.42
C LYS A 50 -18.12 12.07 0.30
N GLU A 51 -17.93 10.76 0.40
CA GLU A 51 -17.22 9.91 -0.56
C GLU A 51 -17.68 10.14 -2.01
N VAL A 52 -18.90 10.67 -2.17
CA VAL A 52 -19.47 11.23 -3.39
C VAL A 52 -20.18 12.52 -2.98
N GLN A 53 -19.87 13.66 -3.63
CA GLN A 53 -20.56 14.93 -3.38
C GLN A 53 -22.07 14.74 -3.60
N SER A 54 -22.85 14.70 -2.51
CA SER A 54 -24.28 14.30 -2.53
C SER A 54 -25.19 15.30 -3.24
N ASP A 55 -24.68 16.49 -3.48
CA ASP A 55 -25.29 17.60 -4.20
C ASP A 55 -25.00 17.57 -5.72
N ILE A 56 -24.18 16.62 -6.18
CA ILE A 56 -23.87 16.41 -7.60
C ILE A 56 -24.71 15.26 -8.16
N GLN A 57 -25.46 15.55 -9.22
CA GLN A 57 -26.02 14.53 -10.08
C GLN A 57 -24.97 14.11 -11.11
N TYR A 58 -24.60 12.82 -11.08
CA TYR A 58 -23.63 12.28 -12.02
C TYR A 58 -24.31 11.85 -13.32
N ASP A 59 -23.80 12.33 -14.45
CA ASP A 59 -24.23 11.93 -15.78
C ASP A 59 -23.49 10.65 -16.19
N THR A 60 -24.05 9.52 -15.80
CA THR A 60 -23.49 8.18 -16.06
C THR A 60 -23.59 7.75 -17.53
N GLY A 61 -24.35 8.48 -18.35
CA GLY A 61 -24.41 8.27 -19.80
C GLY A 61 -23.26 8.97 -20.54
N LYS A 62 -22.70 10.03 -19.94
CA LYS A 62 -21.62 10.83 -20.52
C LYS A 62 -20.24 10.53 -19.92
N TYR A 63 -20.17 10.26 -18.62
CA TYR A 63 -18.91 10.04 -17.89
C TYR A 63 -18.82 8.61 -17.36
N GLN A 64 -17.60 8.07 -17.30
CA GLN A 64 -17.33 6.71 -16.87
C GLN A 64 -17.26 6.56 -15.34
N TYR A 65 -16.79 7.60 -14.63
CA TYR A 65 -16.59 7.62 -13.18
C TYR A 65 -16.69 9.06 -12.64
N PRO A 66 -16.92 9.27 -11.32
CA PRO A 66 -17.11 10.58 -10.71
C PRO A 66 -16.03 11.62 -11.05
N ALA A 67 -14.75 11.27 -10.88
CA ALA A 67 -13.63 12.20 -11.09
C ALA A 67 -13.61 12.77 -12.51
N GLN A 68 -13.99 11.98 -13.52
CA GLN A 68 -14.03 12.43 -14.91
C GLN A 68 -15.01 13.60 -15.10
N GLN A 69 -16.18 13.51 -14.46
CA GLN A 69 -17.18 14.59 -14.51
C GLN A 69 -16.70 15.82 -13.73
N LEU A 70 -16.16 15.61 -12.52
CA LEU A 70 -15.67 16.69 -11.67
C LEU A 70 -14.58 17.50 -12.37
N ILE A 71 -13.63 16.83 -13.03
CA ILE A 71 -12.58 17.47 -13.84
C ILE A 71 -13.18 18.22 -15.03
N ALA A 72 -14.07 17.58 -15.79
CA ALA A 72 -14.68 18.19 -16.97
C ALA A 72 -15.53 19.43 -16.65
N GLU A 73 -16.12 19.48 -15.46
CA GLU A 73 -16.91 20.62 -14.97
C GLU A 73 -16.08 21.64 -14.18
N GLY A 74 -14.75 21.44 -14.05
CA GLY A 74 -13.87 22.34 -13.30
C GLY A 74 -14.16 22.40 -11.80
N ARG A 75 -14.75 21.34 -11.23
CA ARG A 75 -15.10 21.26 -9.81
C ARG A 75 -13.91 20.87 -8.97
N GLN A 76 -13.85 21.43 -7.77
CA GLN A 76 -12.84 21.05 -6.77
C GLN A 76 -13.24 19.74 -6.10
N PHE A 77 -12.26 18.84 -5.95
CA PHE A 77 -12.40 17.60 -5.22
C PHE A 77 -11.04 17.14 -4.66
N ASN A 78 -11.07 16.25 -3.68
CA ASN A 78 -9.85 15.63 -3.17
C ASN A 78 -9.30 14.66 -4.22
N ARG A 79 -8.23 15.06 -4.94
CA ARG A 79 -7.58 14.23 -5.96
C ARG A 79 -7.00 12.91 -5.45
N TYR A 80 -6.72 12.82 -4.14
CA TYR A 80 -6.24 11.59 -3.50
C TYR A 80 -7.36 10.58 -3.21
N ASN A 81 -8.64 11.01 -3.31
CA ASN A 81 -9.76 10.10 -3.16
C ASN A 81 -9.90 9.21 -4.40
N TRP A 82 -9.20 8.09 -4.41
CA TRP A 82 -9.17 7.12 -5.50
C TRP A 82 -10.55 6.49 -5.78
N ARG A 83 -11.48 6.47 -4.80
CA ARG A 83 -12.85 5.95 -4.99
C ARG A 83 -13.63 6.72 -6.06
N LEU A 84 -13.28 7.99 -6.31
CA LEU A 84 -13.87 8.79 -7.40
C LEU A 84 -13.50 8.28 -8.80
N TYR A 85 -12.59 7.32 -8.91
CA TYR A 85 -12.20 6.66 -10.16
C TYR A 85 -12.82 5.26 -10.28
N GLN A 86 -13.73 4.89 -9.38
CA GLN A 86 -14.58 3.72 -9.57
C GLN A 86 -15.65 4.00 -10.62
N ARG A 87 -15.76 3.10 -11.58
CA ARG A 87 -16.69 3.19 -12.70
C ARG A 87 -18.13 3.11 -12.24
N PHE A 88 -19.01 3.91 -12.82
CA PHE A 88 -20.45 3.83 -12.56
C PHE A 88 -21.07 2.50 -12.98
N ALA A 89 -20.55 1.89 -14.06
CA ALA A 89 -21.15 0.71 -14.66
C ALA A 89 -21.01 -0.56 -13.81
N ASP A 90 -19.88 -0.71 -13.12
CA ASP A 90 -19.47 -1.97 -12.50
C ASP A 90 -18.69 -1.79 -11.18
N GLY A 91 -18.47 -0.55 -10.73
CA GLY A 91 -17.69 -0.25 -9.52
C GLY A 91 -16.19 -0.53 -9.66
N GLN A 92 -15.71 -0.91 -10.84
CA GLN A 92 -14.30 -1.25 -11.04
C GLN A 92 -13.42 0.00 -10.96
N PHE A 93 -12.29 -0.11 -10.26
CA PHE A 93 -11.35 0.99 -10.05
C PHE A 93 -10.44 1.19 -11.27
N ASN A 94 -10.54 2.37 -11.90
CA ASN A 94 -9.65 2.77 -12.98
C ASN A 94 -8.34 3.37 -12.43
N TYR A 95 -7.45 2.47 -11.97
CA TYR A 95 -6.18 2.84 -11.34
C TYR A 95 -5.22 3.61 -12.27
N LYS A 96 -5.23 3.32 -13.58
CA LYS A 96 -4.41 4.04 -14.57
C LYS A 96 -4.86 5.50 -14.71
N ALA A 97 -6.17 5.75 -14.74
CA ALA A 97 -6.71 7.10 -14.77
C ALA A 97 -6.39 7.86 -13.48
N TRP A 98 -6.59 7.24 -12.32
CA TRP A 98 -6.25 7.85 -11.03
C TRP A 98 -4.77 8.22 -10.94
N ALA A 99 -3.87 7.30 -11.30
CA ALA A 99 -2.44 7.56 -11.31
C ALA A 99 -2.08 8.72 -12.25
N THR A 100 -2.64 8.73 -13.46
CA THR A 100 -2.36 9.77 -14.47
C THR A 100 -2.76 11.14 -13.97
N ASP A 101 -3.97 11.29 -13.43
CA ASP A 101 -4.50 12.57 -12.93
C ASP A 101 -3.75 13.05 -11.66
N LEU A 102 -3.17 12.12 -10.91
CA LEU A 102 -2.31 12.43 -9.76
C LEU A 102 -0.87 12.82 -10.16
N GLY A 103 -0.49 12.58 -11.42
CA GLY A 103 0.88 12.82 -11.91
C GLY A 103 1.83 11.66 -11.62
N TYR A 104 1.34 10.44 -11.74
CA TYR A 104 2.07 9.18 -11.59
C TYR A 104 1.95 8.33 -12.86
N VAL A 105 2.88 7.39 -13.01
CA VAL A 105 2.80 6.29 -13.97
C VAL A 105 2.49 5.02 -13.19
N ALA A 106 1.37 4.38 -13.50
CA ALA A 106 1.05 3.06 -12.96
C ALA A 106 1.73 1.99 -13.83
N VAL A 107 2.61 1.21 -13.21
CA VAL A 107 3.33 0.10 -13.84
C VAL A 107 2.77 -1.21 -13.31
N GLU A 108 2.39 -2.10 -14.21
CA GLU A 108 2.01 -3.47 -13.87
C GLU A 108 3.30 -4.26 -13.65
N TYR A 109 3.47 -4.87 -12.48
CA TYR A 109 4.73 -5.49 -12.08
C TYR A 109 4.54 -6.93 -11.62
N SER A 110 5.49 -7.78 -12.01
CA SER A 110 5.71 -9.10 -11.42
C SER A 110 7.16 -9.56 -11.61
N ASP A 111 7.78 -10.08 -10.55
CA ASP A 111 9.14 -10.66 -10.60
C ASP A 111 9.26 -11.82 -11.60
N ASN A 112 8.18 -12.57 -11.80
CA ASN A 112 8.14 -13.70 -12.75
C ASN A 112 7.78 -13.28 -14.18
N ASN A 113 7.57 -11.98 -14.43
CA ASN A 113 7.25 -11.44 -15.75
C ASN A 113 7.90 -10.06 -15.96
N VAL A 114 9.15 -9.96 -15.54
CA VAL A 114 10.00 -8.78 -15.72
C VAL A 114 11.17 -9.09 -16.65
N SER A 115 11.51 -8.13 -17.48
CA SER A 115 12.72 -8.13 -18.31
C SER A 115 13.33 -6.74 -18.36
N THR A 116 14.61 -6.67 -18.71
CA THR A 116 15.31 -5.39 -18.92
C THR A 116 15.84 -5.35 -20.34
N GLU A 117 15.45 -4.32 -21.08
CA GLU A 117 15.95 -4.04 -22.42
C GLU A 117 16.45 -2.59 -22.47
N ASN A 118 17.71 -2.38 -22.87
CA ASN A 118 18.32 -1.04 -22.95
C ASN A 118 18.19 -0.19 -21.66
N ASN A 119 18.40 -0.82 -20.49
CA ASN A 119 18.20 -0.22 -19.15
C ASN A 119 16.75 0.21 -18.84
N VAL A 120 15.78 -0.17 -19.66
CA VAL A 120 14.35 0.01 -19.41
C VAL A 120 13.79 -1.27 -18.83
N VAL A 121 13.16 -1.18 -17.66
CA VAL A 121 12.41 -2.32 -17.10
C VAL A 121 11.07 -2.41 -17.79
N ILE A 122 10.83 -3.59 -18.36
CA ILE A 122 9.54 -3.98 -18.92
C ILE A 122 8.97 -5.01 -17.95
N SER A 123 7.82 -4.70 -17.37
CA SER A 123 7.10 -5.64 -16.51
C SER A 123 5.61 -5.60 -16.83
N ASN A 124 4.95 -6.72 -16.61
CA ASN A 124 3.50 -6.85 -16.67
C ASN A 124 3.09 -7.84 -15.58
N PHE A 125 1.80 -7.91 -15.26
CA PHE A 125 1.29 -8.98 -14.41
C PHE A 125 1.68 -10.37 -14.95
N ASN A 126 1.99 -11.30 -14.07
CA ASN A 126 2.14 -12.71 -14.40
C ASN A 126 0.77 -13.39 -14.49
N LEU A 127 0.21 -13.38 -15.70
CA LEU A 127 -1.12 -13.95 -15.96
C LEU A 127 -1.10 -15.44 -16.35
N LYS A 128 0.07 -16.08 -16.44
CA LYS A 128 0.19 -17.44 -17.02
C LYS A 128 -0.25 -18.56 -16.07
N ASN A 129 -0.09 -18.37 -14.75
CA ASN A 129 -0.38 -19.37 -13.71
C ASN A 129 -1.31 -18.82 -12.63
N TRP A 130 -2.29 -17.99 -13.01
CA TRP A 130 -3.17 -17.32 -12.05
C TRP A 130 -4.07 -18.26 -11.23
N ASN A 131 -4.30 -19.49 -11.72
CA ASN A 131 -5.06 -20.53 -11.05
C ASN A 131 -4.21 -21.43 -10.14
N ASP A 132 -2.89 -21.26 -10.12
CA ASP A 132 -2.01 -22.06 -9.27
C ASP A 132 -1.97 -21.46 -7.86
N PRO A 133 -2.51 -22.14 -6.83
CA PRO A 133 -2.53 -21.61 -5.47
C PRO A 133 -1.13 -21.43 -4.86
N TYR A 134 -0.10 -22.07 -5.42
CA TYR A 134 1.30 -21.90 -5.00
C TYR A 134 1.99 -20.67 -5.64
N VAL A 135 1.31 -20.00 -6.56
CA VAL A 135 1.76 -18.75 -7.17
C VAL A 135 0.79 -17.62 -6.86
N ASN A 136 -0.50 -17.94 -6.78
CA ASN A 136 -1.61 -17.01 -6.58
C ASN A 136 -2.70 -17.68 -5.71
N GLY A 137 -2.63 -17.51 -4.39
CA GLY A 137 -3.63 -18.10 -3.51
C GLY A 137 -3.31 -18.10 -2.01
N PRO A 138 -4.29 -18.49 -1.17
CA PRO A 138 -4.08 -18.64 0.25
C PRO A 138 -3.21 -19.87 0.55
N PHE A 139 -2.30 -19.72 1.51
CA PHE A 139 -1.37 -20.75 1.95
C PHE A 139 -1.17 -20.69 3.48
N THR A 140 -0.93 -21.83 4.10
CA THR A 140 -0.51 -21.90 5.52
C THR A 140 0.99 -22.14 5.56
N TRP A 141 1.73 -21.20 6.15
CA TRP A 141 3.18 -21.11 6.01
C TRP A 141 3.95 -22.30 6.61
N ASP A 142 3.60 -22.68 7.83
CA ASP A 142 4.33 -23.66 8.63
C ASP A 142 3.44 -24.31 9.71
N ASP A 143 4.07 -24.96 10.69
CA ASP A 143 3.41 -25.62 11.82
C ASP A 143 2.85 -24.65 12.87
N THR A 144 3.14 -23.34 12.77
CA THR A 144 2.50 -22.30 13.59
C THR A 144 1.04 -22.08 13.17
N GLY A 145 0.68 -22.44 11.93
CA GLY A 145 -0.65 -22.25 11.38
C GLY A 145 -0.90 -20.84 10.84
N LYS A 146 0.14 -20.01 10.70
CA LYS A 146 0.03 -18.69 10.09
C LYS A 146 -0.46 -18.79 8.63
N LYS A 147 -1.49 -18.02 8.29
CA LYS A 147 -1.98 -17.87 6.92
C LYS A 147 -1.24 -16.75 6.18
N ILE A 148 -0.90 -16.98 4.93
CA ILE A 148 -0.42 -15.97 3.98
C ILE A 148 -1.24 -16.04 2.69
N PHE A 149 -1.27 -14.95 1.92
CA PHE A 149 -1.75 -14.98 0.55
C PHE A 149 -0.53 -14.76 -0.36
N GLN A 150 -0.27 -15.72 -1.25
CA GLN A 150 0.81 -15.62 -2.21
C GLN A 150 0.30 -14.95 -3.48
N THR A 151 1.03 -13.97 -3.96
CA THR A 151 0.95 -13.45 -5.32
C THR A 151 2.24 -12.71 -5.65
N ASP A 152 2.60 -12.69 -6.92
CA ASP A 152 3.76 -11.96 -7.45
C ASP A 152 3.36 -10.66 -8.15
N ASN A 153 2.07 -10.32 -8.16
CA ASN A 153 1.55 -9.20 -8.93
C ASN A 153 1.41 -7.94 -8.09
N ASN A 154 1.93 -6.83 -8.61
CA ASN A 154 1.86 -5.53 -7.98
C ASN A 154 1.53 -4.44 -9.00
N ILE A 155 0.81 -3.41 -8.58
CA ILE A 155 0.80 -2.12 -9.28
C ILE A 155 1.82 -1.23 -8.60
N VAL A 156 2.79 -0.75 -9.35
CA VAL A 156 3.81 0.20 -8.89
C VAL A 156 3.49 1.58 -9.44
N PHE A 157 3.08 2.50 -8.57
CA PHE A 157 2.86 3.89 -8.88
C PHE A 157 4.17 4.66 -8.77
N ARG A 158 4.72 5.06 -9.91
CA ARG A 158 5.98 5.80 -10.01
C ARG A 158 5.69 7.28 -10.21
N LYS A 159 6.25 8.16 -9.37
CA LYS A 159 6.03 9.60 -9.52
C LYS A 159 6.56 10.07 -10.87
N LYS A 160 5.73 10.75 -11.66
CA LYS A 160 6.10 11.20 -13.00
C LYS A 160 7.07 12.38 -12.91
N VAL A 161 8.11 12.35 -13.74
CA VAL A 161 9.00 13.48 -14.03
C VAL A 161 9.01 13.74 -15.54
N SER A 162 9.35 14.96 -15.96
CA SER A 162 9.23 15.36 -17.37
C SER A 162 10.28 14.71 -18.27
N ASP A 163 11.35 14.16 -17.68
CA ASP A 163 12.44 13.53 -18.39
C ASP A 163 12.22 12.01 -18.49
N GLU A 164 11.88 11.55 -19.70
CA GLU A 164 11.65 10.14 -20.00
C GLU A 164 12.89 9.27 -19.74
N SER A 165 14.11 9.82 -19.90
CA SER A 165 15.33 9.06 -19.63
C SER A 165 15.47 8.72 -18.15
N ILE A 166 14.96 9.58 -17.26
CA ILE A 166 14.91 9.32 -15.82
C ILE A 166 13.79 8.35 -15.49
N MET A 167 12.61 8.51 -16.10
CA MET A 167 11.51 7.56 -15.93
C MET A 167 11.88 6.13 -16.36
N ASN A 168 12.73 5.99 -17.37
CA ASN A 168 13.18 4.68 -17.88
C ASN A 168 14.17 3.98 -16.94
N LEU A 169 14.83 4.71 -16.04
CA LEU A 169 15.79 4.15 -15.10
C LEU A 169 15.10 3.71 -13.80
N ILE A 170 15.51 2.56 -13.28
CA ILE A 170 15.02 2.06 -11.99
C ILE A 170 15.57 2.94 -10.89
N GLY A 171 14.71 3.28 -9.93
CA GLY A 171 15.16 3.77 -8.64
C GLY A 171 15.51 5.26 -8.58
N LEU A 172 15.21 6.02 -9.63
CA LEU A 172 15.44 7.47 -9.68
C LEU A 172 14.21 8.31 -9.32
N VAL A 173 13.05 7.68 -9.17
CA VAL A 173 11.80 8.35 -8.77
C VAL A 173 11.17 7.63 -7.58
N PRO A 174 10.35 8.32 -6.76
CA PRO A 174 9.55 7.68 -5.73
C PRO A 174 8.59 6.64 -6.29
N GLU A 175 8.43 5.53 -5.57
CA GLU A 175 7.55 4.44 -5.97
C GLU A 175 6.69 4.00 -4.78
N LEU A 176 5.41 3.71 -5.06
CA LEU A 176 4.47 3.12 -4.12
C LEU A 176 3.91 1.85 -4.76
N SER A 177 3.94 0.74 -4.05
CA SER A 177 3.43 -0.53 -4.57
C SER A 177 2.13 -0.91 -3.88
N ILE A 178 1.28 -1.66 -4.58
CA ILE A 178 0.14 -2.36 -4.01
C ILE A 178 -0.01 -3.72 -4.66
N VAL A 179 -0.26 -4.73 -3.81
CA VAL A 179 -0.50 -6.10 -4.22
C VAL A 179 -1.79 -6.22 -5.05
N VAL A 180 -1.72 -7.00 -6.13
CA VAL A 180 -2.85 -7.38 -6.96
C VAL A 180 -3.13 -8.87 -6.81
N THR A 181 -4.39 -9.23 -6.55
CA THR A 181 -4.80 -10.62 -6.36
C THR A 181 -5.82 -11.06 -7.41
N PHE A 182 -5.86 -12.35 -7.71
CA PHE A 182 -6.89 -12.95 -8.57
C PHE A 182 -8.15 -13.37 -7.80
N ASP A 183 -8.10 -13.30 -6.47
CA ASP A 183 -9.18 -13.64 -5.57
C ASP A 183 -9.39 -12.48 -4.57
N PRO A 184 -10.61 -11.96 -4.38
CA PRO A 184 -10.88 -10.96 -3.35
C PRO A 184 -10.51 -11.45 -1.94
N GLN A 185 -10.44 -12.77 -1.72
CA GLN A 185 -9.95 -13.35 -0.48
C GLN A 185 -8.50 -12.97 -0.15
N GLY A 186 -7.70 -12.57 -1.14
CA GLY A 186 -6.32 -12.14 -0.96
C GLY A 186 -6.12 -10.65 -0.67
N CYS A 187 -7.19 -9.85 -0.67
CA CYS A 187 -7.13 -8.40 -0.41
C CYS A 187 -6.92 -8.09 1.08
N TRP A 188 -5.82 -8.58 1.67
CA TRP A 188 -5.54 -8.41 3.09
C TRP A 188 -4.99 -7.03 3.39
N GLU A 189 -4.96 -6.68 4.68
CA GLU A 189 -4.10 -5.61 5.14
C GLU A 189 -2.64 -6.02 4.90
N TYR A 190 -2.00 -5.35 3.95
CA TYR A 190 -0.62 -5.61 3.56
C TYR A 190 0.05 -4.31 3.16
N HIS A 191 1.11 -3.97 3.86
CA HIS A 191 1.84 -2.73 3.62
C HIS A 191 3.03 -3.07 2.76
N GLU A 192 2.88 -2.73 1.48
CA GLU A 192 3.98 -2.76 0.53
C GLU A 192 4.96 -1.62 0.79
N LYS A 193 6.20 -1.82 0.35
CA LYS A 193 7.29 -0.89 0.64
C LYS A 193 7.09 0.45 -0.07
N ILE A 194 7.37 1.54 0.63
CA ILE A 194 7.51 2.87 0.04
C ILE A 194 8.96 3.04 -0.39
N TYR A 195 9.17 3.32 -1.67
CA TYR A 195 10.51 3.54 -2.21
C TYR A 195 10.84 5.04 -2.28
N ALA A 196 11.91 5.44 -1.59
CA ALA A 196 12.53 6.74 -1.78
C ALA A 196 13.81 6.59 -2.62
N PRO A 197 13.95 7.36 -3.71
CA PRO A 197 14.97 7.10 -4.73
C PRO A 197 16.39 7.40 -4.26
N MET A 198 17.35 6.79 -4.95
CA MET A 198 18.76 7.16 -4.84
C MET A 198 19.00 8.55 -5.44
N TYR A 199 20.05 9.23 -5.00
CA TYR A 199 20.40 10.54 -5.53
C TYR A 199 21.90 10.82 -5.53
N TYR A 200 22.34 11.66 -6.45
CA TYR A 200 23.71 12.16 -6.52
C TYR A 200 23.76 13.63 -6.10
N MET A 201 24.54 13.94 -5.07
CA MET A 201 24.70 15.30 -4.56
C MET A 201 26.09 15.45 -3.94
N ASN A 202 26.71 16.63 -4.08
CA ASN A 202 28.03 16.91 -3.51
C ASN A 202 29.08 15.83 -3.86
N GLU A 203 29.13 15.49 -5.15
CA GLU A 203 30.06 14.50 -5.72
C GLU A 203 29.91 13.05 -5.21
N ARG A 204 28.82 12.74 -4.50
CA ARG A 204 28.58 11.43 -3.89
C ARG A 204 27.20 10.88 -4.20
N TRP A 205 27.13 9.57 -4.41
CA TRP A 205 25.87 8.82 -4.46
C TRP A 205 25.37 8.49 -3.05
N TYR A 206 24.08 8.78 -2.84
CA TYR A 206 23.30 8.38 -1.68
C TYR A 206 22.34 7.28 -2.11
N LYS A 207 22.35 6.18 -1.37
CA LYS A 207 21.51 5.04 -1.66
C LYS A 207 20.04 5.37 -1.48
N HIS A 208 19.20 4.63 -2.19
CA HIS A 208 17.76 4.62 -1.96
C HIS A 208 17.42 4.08 -0.57
N ALA A 209 16.18 4.30 -0.14
CA ALA A 209 15.65 3.75 1.10
C ALA A 209 14.26 3.16 0.88
N TYR A 210 13.95 2.08 1.60
CA TYR A 210 12.62 1.47 1.63
C TYR A 210 12.02 1.67 3.01
N PHE A 211 10.82 2.22 3.07
CA PHE A 211 10.12 2.51 4.32
C PHE A 211 8.86 1.66 4.44
N ASN A 212 8.63 1.17 5.66
CA ASN A 212 7.39 0.50 6.08
C ASN A 212 6.95 1.04 7.43
N GLU A 213 5.66 0.96 7.72
CA GLU A 213 5.15 1.27 9.05
C GLU A 213 5.74 0.28 10.07
N LYS A 214 6.31 0.82 11.15
CA LYS A 214 7.02 0.07 12.19
C LYS A 214 6.17 -1.04 12.78
N TRP A 215 4.94 -0.68 13.16
CA TRP A 215 4.01 -1.60 13.80
C TRP A 215 3.68 -2.79 12.89
N TRP A 216 3.62 -2.56 11.57
CA TRP A 216 3.33 -3.61 10.59
C TRP A 216 4.45 -4.64 10.55
N GLU A 217 5.69 -4.18 10.44
CA GLU A 217 6.87 -5.05 10.37
C GLU A 217 7.02 -5.86 11.67
N GLU A 218 6.81 -5.23 12.83
CA GLU A 218 6.85 -5.89 14.13
C GLU A 218 5.78 -6.99 14.26
N ILE A 219 4.53 -6.70 13.88
CA ILE A 219 3.44 -7.68 13.94
C ILE A 219 3.63 -8.80 12.92
N ARG A 220 4.05 -8.47 11.70
CA ARG A 220 4.30 -9.45 10.64
C ARG A 220 5.40 -10.41 11.07
N ASP A 221 6.49 -9.92 11.63
CA ASP A 221 7.61 -10.76 12.06
C ASP A 221 7.23 -11.58 13.31
N ALA A 222 6.52 -10.98 14.27
CA ALA A 222 6.04 -11.68 15.47
C ALA A 222 5.11 -12.86 15.14
N SER A 223 4.30 -12.74 14.09
CA SER A 223 3.37 -13.80 13.68
C SER A 223 4.05 -15.09 13.21
N PHE A 224 5.37 -15.08 12.93
CA PHE A 224 6.13 -16.28 12.58
C PHE A 224 6.76 -16.99 13.79
N ILE A 225 6.68 -16.40 14.99
CA ILE A 225 7.45 -16.89 16.16
C ILE A 225 6.74 -18.06 16.85
N ASN A 226 5.42 -17.98 17.02
CA ASN A 226 4.66 -18.97 17.76
C ASN A 226 3.17 -19.00 17.35
N LYS A 227 2.45 -20.02 17.81
CA LYS A 227 1.03 -20.25 17.50
C LYS A 227 0.07 -19.17 18.01
N GLU A 228 0.40 -18.51 19.12
CA GLU A 228 -0.44 -17.45 19.68
C GLU A 228 -0.39 -16.21 18.78
N SER A 229 0.81 -15.76 18.41
CA SER A 229 1.00 -14.67 17.46
C SER A 229 0.41 -14.99 16.08
N ALA A 230 0.55 -16.23 15.61
CA ALA A 230 -0.07 -16.69 14.36
C ALA A 230 -1.60 -16.66 14.42
N THR A 231 -2.20 -17.02 15.56
CA THR A 231 -3.65 -16.93 15.78
C THR A 231 -4.12 -15.48 15.70
N TRP A 232 -3.43 -14.57 16.40
CA TRP A 232 -3.74 -13.15 16.33
C TRP A 232 -3.66 -12.62 14.89
N TRP A 233 -2.62 -12.98 14.14
CA TRP A 233 -2.47 -12.60 12.73
C TRP A 233 -3.64 -13.11 11.88
N ASN A 234 -4.01 -14.37 12.07
CA ASN A 234 -5.10 -14.98 11.33
C ASN A 234 -6.45 -14.30 11.59
N ASP A 235 -6.67 -13.84 12.81
CA ASP A 235 -7.92 -13.22 13.24
C ASP A 235 -8.01 -11.72 12.87
N ASN A 236 -6.87 -11.03 12.74
CA ASN A 236 -6.83 -9.56 12.59
C ASN A 236 -6.29 -9.07 11.25
N ILE A 237 -5.48 -9.87 10.54
CA ILE A 237 -4.79 -9.46 9.30
C ILE A 237 -5.17 -10.36 8.13
N ALA A 238 -5.18 -11.68 8.32
CA ALA A 238 -5.33 -12.67 7.24
C ALA A 238 -6.78 -12.86 6.74
N HIS A 239 -7.44 -11.75 6.44
CA HIS A 239 -8.79 -11.70 5.91
C HIS A 239 -8.96 -10.51 4.96
N PRO A 240 -9.96 -10.54 4.07
CA PRO A 240 -10.18 -9.44 3.12
C PRO A 240 -10.54 -8.12 3.81
N LYS A 241 -9.94 -7.03 3.34
CA LYS A 241 -10.21 -5.65 3.73
C LYS A 241 -10.56 -4.85 2.47
N ASP A 242 -11.82 -4.46 2.35
CA ASP A 242 -12.34 -3.66 1.24
C ASP A 242 -11.87 -4.15 -0.15
N PRO A 243 -12.24 -5.35 -0.62
CA PRO A 243 -11.76 -5.87 -1.90
C PRO A 243 -12.35 -5.10 -3.08
N ILE A 244 -11.49 -4.50 -3.89
CA ILE A 244 -11.88 -3.67 -5.04
C ILE A 244 -11.41 -4.33 -6.32
N GLN A 245 -12.33 -4.61 -7.24
CA GLN A 245 -11.96 -5.06 -8.56
C GLN A 245 -11.33 -3.90 -9.36
N ILE A 246 -10.17 -4.12 -9.98
CA ILE A 246 -9.58 -3.13 -10.88
C ILE A 246 -10.17 -3.24 -12.28
N TYR A 247 -10.26 -2.11 -12.98
CA TYR A 247 -10.64 -2.08 -14.38
C TYR A 247 -9.45 -2.51 -15.24
N TYR A 248 -9.55 -3.67 -15.86
CA TYR A 248 -8.48 -4.27 -16.68
C TYR A 248 -9.01 -4.75 -18.05
N PRO A 249 -9.28 -3.81 -18.98
CA PRO A 249 -9.93 -4.13 -20.26
C PRO A 249 -9.08 -4.98 -21.21
N GLU A 250 -7.78 -5.06 -21.01
CA GLU A 250 -6.86 -5.87 -21.82
C GLU A 250 -7.12 -7.38 -21.65
N ARG A 251 -7.66 -7.78 -20.48
CA ARG A 251 -8.07 -9.16 -20.16
C ARG A 251 -9.38 -9.16 -19.37
N PRO A 252 -10.53 -8.91 -20.04
CA PRO A 252 -11.82 -8.78 -19.37
C PRO A 252 -12.34 -10.12 -18.80
N ASP A 253 -11.72 -11.24 -19.18
CA ASP A 253 -11.96 -12.56 -18.61
C ASP A 253 -11.38 -12.71 -17.20
N LEU A 254 -10.36 -11.91 -16.86
CA LEU A 254 -9.70 -11.95 -15.56
C LEU A 254 -10.34 -10.94 -14.60
N LYS A 255 -10.50 -11.37 -13.35
CA LYS A 255 -10.90 -10.50 -12.25
C LYS A 255 -9.69 -10.29 -11.36
N LEU A 256 -9.19 -9.07 -11.35
CA LEU A 256 -8.04 -8.65 -10.57
C LEU A 256 -8.53 -7.71 -9.46
N TYR A 257 -7.96 -7.85 -8.28
CA TYR A 257 -8.40 -7.15 -7.09
C TYR A 257 -7.24 -6.48 -6.37
N VAL A 258 -7.54 -5.37 -5.72
CA VAL A 258 -6.67 -4.70 -4.76
C VAL A 258 -7.43 -4.48 -3.46
N SER A 259 -6.70 -4.36 -2.35
CA SER A 259 -7.27 -3.95 -1.06
C SER A 259 -7.49 -2.44 -1.06
N GLY A 260 -8.74 -1.99 -0.97
CA GLY A 260 -9.11 -0.58 -0.84
C GLY A 260 -8.52 0.05 0.42
N PHE A 261 -8.37 -0.74 1.48
CA PHE A 261 -7.68 -0.34 2.70
C PHE A 261 -6.19 -0.06 2.47
N ASN A 262 -5.49 -0.87 1.66
CA ASN A 262 -4.11 -0.57 1.29
C ASN A 262 -4.03 0.61 0.30
N MET A 263 -5.02 0.80 -0.58
CA MET A 263 -5.11 1.97 -1.47
C MET A 263 -5.22 3.28 -0.71
N ASP A 264 -5.90 3.30 0.45
CA ASP A 264 -5.96 4.51 1.29
C ASP A 264 -4.56 4.93 1.78
N ARG A 265 -3.66 3.98 2.03
CA ARG A 265 -2.26 4.27 2.32
C ARG A 265 -1.50 4.75 1.10
N VAL A 266 -1.68 4.11 -0.06
CA VAL A 266 -1.07 4.58 -1.32
C VAL A 266 -1.47 6.04 -1.56
N ALA A 267 -2.73 6.41 -1.35
CA ALA A 267 -3.21 7.78 -1.46
C ALA A 267 -2.55 8.72 -0.43
N GLN A 268 -2.44 8.31 0.83
CA GLN A 268 -1.75 9.07 1.89
C GLN A 268 -0.28 9.32 1.56
N HIS A 269 0.45 8.30 1.13
CA HIS A 269 1.86 8.43 0.77
C HIS A 269 2.06 9.22 -0.52
N SER A 270 1.12 9.14 -1.46
CA SER A 270 1.13 10.01 -2.64
C SER A 270 1.04 11.48 -2.23
N HIS A 271 0.20 11.81 -1.25
CA HIS A 271 0.12 13.17 -0.71
C HIS A 271 1.44 13.64 -0.07
N TYR A 272 2.15 12.78 0.68
CA TYR A 272 3.47 13.12 1.21
C TYR A 272 4.51 13.36 0.12
N ILE A 273 4.54 12.49 -0.91
CA ILE A 273 5.44 12.63 -2.05
C ILE A 273 5.13 13.91 -2.81
N ASP A 274 3.87 14.22 -3.08
CA ASP A 274 3.44 15.39 -3.85
C ASP A 274 3.77 16.72 -3.16
N ASN A 275 3.82 16.75 -1.82
CA ASN A 275 4.28 17.91 -1.06
C ASN A 275 5.78 18.22 -1.26
N ILE A 276 6.56 17.25 -1.74
CA ILE A 276 8.00 17.39 -2.01
C ILE A 276 8.25 17.48 -3.53
N TYR A 277 7.54 16.66 -4.32
CA TYR A 277 7.57 16.62 -5.78
C TYR A 277 6.41 17.44 -6.36
N THR A 278 6.50 18.75 -6.17
CA THR A 278 5.47 19.74 -6.51
C THR A 278 5.29 19.97 -8.01
N ASP A 279 6.27 19.57 -8.82
CA ASP A 279 6.25 19.63 -10.27
C ASP A 279 7.11 18.48 -10.84
N ASP A 280 7.17 18.38 -12.16
CA ASP A 280 7.88 17.32 -12.89
C ASP A 280 9.32 17.70 -13.28
N ASN A 281 9.89 18.79 -12.74
CA ASN A 281 11.21 19.30 -13.12
C ASN A 281 12.35 18.31 -12.77
N PRO A 282 13.07 17.79 -13.77
CA PRO A 282 14.09 16.76 -13.56
C PRO A 282 15.34 17.30 -12.84
N LYS A 283 15.61 18.61 -12.90
CA LYS A 283 16.79 19.22 -12.27
C LYS A 283 16.74 19.19 -10.75
N LEU A 284 15.55 19.02 -10.17
CA LEU A 284 15.33 19.04 -8.72
C LEU A 284 15.24 17.64 -8.10
N ILE A 285 15.34 16.57 -8.91
CA ILE A 285 15.11 15.20 -8.44
C ILE A 285 16.06 14.83 -7.29
N ALA A 286 17.35 15.15 -7.39
CA ALA A 286 18.30 14.82 -6.33
C ALA A 286 17.97 15.54 -5.00
N GLU A 287 17.58 16.81 -5.06
CA GLU A 287 17.17 17.58 -3.88
C GLU A 287 15.88 17.02 -3.27
N ARG A 288 14.90 16.68 -4.11
CA ARG A 288 13.61 16.12 -3.69
C ARG A 288 13.75 14.71 -3.13
N ALA A 289 14.61 13.88 -3.71
CA ALA A 289 14.95 12.56 -3.21
C ALA A 289 15.54 12.64 -1.80
N LYS A 290 16.52 13.54 -1.60
CA LYS A 290 17.08 13.82 -0.27
C LYS A 290 16.00 14.24 0.73
N LYS A 291 15.17 15.23 0.39
CA LYS A 291 14.08 15.70 1.26
C LYS A 291 13.08 14.61 1.59
N LEU A 292 12.73 13.74 0.63
CA LEU A 292 11.80 12.64 0.84
C LEU A 292 12.37 11.60 1.80
N GLN A 293 13.64 11.24 1.63
CA GLN A 293 14.33 10.34 2.57
C GLN A 293 14.38 10.97 3.97
N GLU A 294 14.81 12.22 4.11
CA GLU A 294 14.87 12.94 5.38
C GLU A 294 13.50 13.04 6.06
N PHE A 295 12.44 13.28 5.28
CA PHE A 295 11.06 13.29 5.76
C PHE A 295 10.69 11.94 6.39
N TYR A 296 10.83 10.83 5.66
CA TYR A 296 10.48 9.52 6.21
C TYR A 296 11.37 9.11 7.39
N PHE A 297 12.65 9.47 7.39
CA PHE A 297 13.54 9.24 8.54
C PHE A 297 13.12 10.04 9.78
N SER A 298 12.42 11.16 9.61
CA SER A 298 11.93 11.96 10.73
C SER A 298 10.64 11.42 11.36
N LEU A 299 9.96 10.49 10.69
CA LEU A 299 8.71 9.90 11.16
C LEU A 299 8.99 8.67 12.06
N PRO A 300 8.70 8.73 13.38
CA PRO A 300 9.01 7.64 14.31
C PRO A 300 8.19 6.36 14.06
N GLU A 301 7.07 6.47 13.36
CA GLU A 301 6.18 5.38 12.99
C GLU A 301 6.67 4.57 11.79
N PHE A 302 7.74 4.98 11.10
CA PHE A 302 8.34 4.23 10.00
C PHE A 302 9.67 3.60 10.42
N ILE A 303 9.92 2.40 9.92
CA ILE A 303 11.25 1.80 9.92
C ILE A 303 11.80 1.75 8.51
N ASN A 304 13.12 1.93 8.40
CA ASN A 304 13.84 1.72 7.17
C ASN A 304 14.37 0.29 7.13
N THR A 305 14.04 -0.45 6.06
CA THR A 305 14.49 -1.82 5.87
C THR A 305 15.77 -1.94 5.01
N THR A 306 16.45 -0.84 4.64
CA THR A 306 17.65 -0.90 3.78
C THR A 306 18.71 0.19 4.03
N ILE A 307 19.99 -0.24 4.11
CA ILE A 307 21.25 0.55 4.24
C ILE A 307 22.05 0.52 2.95
#